data_AF-A0A1I2SDG4-F1
#
_entry.id   AF-A0A1I2SDG4-F1
#
_cell.length_a   1.000
_cell.length_b   1.000
_cell.length_c   1.000
_cell.angle_alpha   90.00
_cell.angle_beta   90.00
_cell.angle_gamma   90.00
#
_symmetry.space_group_name_H-M   'P 1'
#
loop_
_entity.id
_entity.type
_entity.pdbx_description
1 polymer ?
#
loop_
_entity_poly.entity_id
_entity_poly.type
_entity_poly.pdbx_seq_one_letter_code
_entity_poly.pdbx_strand_id
1 'polypeptide(L)' 'MFRRKKGRAKDMDQQLLMNIRQLKKEWENLNSIIDQSIEPTEEGLKELALTKSKYLYLLREARHRGLNALS' A
#
# COMPACT_ATOMS: atom_id res chain seq x y z
N MET A 1 -19.46 -25.29 -8.08
CA MET A 1 -18.23 -24.84 -7.36
C MET A 1 -17.56 -23.58 -7.96
N PHE A 2 -17.59 -23.36 -9.29
CA PHE A 2 -16.87 -22.25 -9.95
C PHE A 2 -17.31 -20.80 -9.58
N ARG A 3 -18.59 -20.57 -9.27
CA ARG A 3 -19.08 -19.24 -8.86
C ARG A 3 -18.48 -18.74 -7.53
N ARG A 4 -18.25 -19.64 -6.57
CA ARG A 4 -17.61 -19.31 -5.28
C ARG A 4 -16.14 -18.89 -5.44
N LYS A 5 -15.43 -19.42 -6.45
CA LYS A 5 -14.04 -19.06 -6.75
C LYS A 5 -13.93 -17.65 -7.36
N LYS A 6 -14.89 -17.26 -8.21
CA LYS A 6 -15.00 -15.88 -8.74
C LYS A 6 -15.32 -14.84 -7.66
N GLY A 7 -16.16 -15.17 -6.68
CA GLY A 7 -16.44 -14.28 -5.54
C GLY A 7 -15.19 -13.99 -4.72
N ARG A 8 -14.50 -15.05 -4.26
CA ARG A 8 -13.27 -14.91 -3.48
C ARG A 8 -12.16 -14.12 -4.16
N ALA A 9 -12.00 -14.27 -5.48
CA ALA A 9 -11.03 -13.49 -6.24
C ALA A 9 -11.34 -11.98 -6.17
N LYS A 10 -12.62 -11.59 -6.33
CA LYS A 10 -13.04 -10.20 -6.22
C LYS A 10 -12.83 -9.64 -4.82
N ASP A 11 -13.12 -10.43 -3.78
CA ASP A 11 -12.93 -10.00 -2.39
C ASP A 11 -11.44 -9.73 -2.10
N MET A 12 -10.54 -10.58 -2.62
CA MET A 12 -9.10 -10.39 -2.51
C MET A 12 -8.62 -9.15 -3.28
N ASP A 13 -9.17 -8.90 -4.46
CA ASP A 13 -8.82 -7.71 -5.26
C ASP A 13 -9.29 -6.42 -4.57
N GLN A 14 -10.47 -6.44 -3.95
CA GLN A 14 -10.96 -5.32 -3.12
C GLN A 14 -10.07 -5.09 -1.90
N GLN A 15 -9.67 -6.16 -1.20
CA GLN A 15 -8.73 -6.06 -0.08
C GLN A 15 -7.38 -5.50 -0.51
N LEU A 16 -6.84 -5.93 -1.65
CA LEU A 16 -5.60 -5.39 -2.20
C LEU A 16 -5.71 -3.89 -2.44
N LEU A 17 -6.79 -3.44 -3.10
CA LEU A 17 -7.03 -2.01 -3.36
C LEU A 17 -7.19 -1.21 -2.06
N MET A 18 -7.88 -1.76 -1.06
CA MET A 18 -8.03 -1.12 0.25
C MET A 18 -6.67 -0.97 0.94
N ASN A 19 -5.84 -2.03 0.94
CA ASN A 19 -4.51 -2.01 1.53
C ASN A 19 -3.58 -1.01 0.83
N ILE A 20 -3.66 -0.89 -0.49
CA ILE A 20 -2.90 0.13 -1.25
C ILE A 20 -3.27 1.54 -0.79
N ARG A 21 -4.57 1.83 -0.65
CA ARG A 21 -5.05 3.15 -0.19
C ARG A 21 -4.60 3.44 1.24
N GLN A 22 -4.62 2.43 2.10
CA GLN A 22 -4.17 2.56 3.49
C GLN A 22 -2.67 2.84 3.56
N LEU A 23 -1.85 2.04 2.89
CA LEU A 23 -0.39 2.24 2.85
C LEU A 23 0.00 3.57 2.21
N LYS A 24 -0.76 4.06 1.23
CA LYS A 24 -0.55 5.40 0.66
C LYS A 24 -0.70 6.48 1.73
N LYS A 25 -1.79 6.44 2.51
CA LYS A 25 -2.04 7.40 3.59
C LYS A 25 -0.98 7.30 4.68
N GLU A 26 -0.60 6.09 5.07
CA GLU A 26 0.46 5.86 6.06
C GLU A 26 1.80 6.41 5.59
N TRP A 27 2.16 6.15 4.33
CA TRP A 27 3.37 6.70 3.73
C TRP A 27 3.32 8.23 3.70
N GLU A 28 2.24 8.84 3.21
CA GLU A 28 2.09 10.30 3.16
C GLU A 28 2.20 10.95 4.55
N ASN A 29 1.57 10.33 5.56
CA ASN A 29 1.65 10.79 6.94
C ASN A 29 3.08 10.69 7.50
N LEU A 30 3.74 9.53 7.35
CA LEU A 30 5.13 9.34 7.80
C LEU A 30 6.07 10.29 7.08
N ASN A 31 5.90 10.47 5.77
CA ASN A 31 6.70 11.40 4.98
C ASN A 31 6.54 12.82 5.50
N SER A 32 5.30 13.26 5.76
CA SER A 32 5.04 14.59 6.32
C SER A 32 5.67 14.80 7.70
N ILE A 33 5.71 13.78 8.55
CA ILE A 33 6.35 13.86 9.87
C ILE A 33 7.87 14.02 9.71
N ILE A 34 8.48 13.19 8.85
CA ILE A 34 9.92 13.22 8.59
C ILE A 34 10.33 14.55 7.94
N ASP A 35 9.55 15.06 6.98
CA ASP A 35 9.81 16.32 6.29
C ASP A 35 9.77 17.53 7.25
N GLN A 36 8.96 17.45 8.31
CA GLN A 36 8.85 18.49 9.35
C GLN A 36 9.83 18.29 10.51
N SER A 37 10.59 17.20 10.52
CA SER A 37 11.54 16.89 11.59
C SER A 37 12.87 17.61 11.36
N ILE A 38 13.34 18.36 12.36
CA ILE A 38 14.68 18.98 12.33
C ILE A 38 15.77 17.89 12.33
N GLU A 39 15.56 16.84 13.12
CA GLU A 39 16.43 15.66 13.17
C GLU A 39 15.55 14.39 13.24
N PRO A 40 15.28 13.74 12.10
CA PRO A 40 14.52 12.49 12.08
C PRO A 40 15.33 11.34 12.69
N THR A 41 14.66 10.48 13.46
CA THR A 41 15.30 9.30 14.05
C THR A 41 15.59 8.23 12.99
N GLU A 42 16.63 7.43 13.21
CA GLU A 42 16.95 6.30 12.32
C GLU A 42 15.77 5.32 12.20
N GLU A 43 15.07 5.06 13.31
CA GLU A 43 13.85 4.26 13.35
C GLU A 43 12.77 4.84 12.42
N GLY A 44 12.54 6.16 12.49
CA GLY A 44 11.55 6.84 11.66
C GLY A 44 11.89 6.78 10.17
N LEU A 45 13.17 6.93 9.82
CA LEU A 45 13.65 6.77 8.44
C LEU A 45 13.49 5.33 7.93
N LYS A 46 13.77 4.34 8.78
CA LYS A 46 13.55 2.92 8.46
C LYS A 46 12.08 2.62 8.23
N GLU A 47 11.20 3.10 9.09
CA GLU A 47 9.75 2.90 8.97
C GLU A 47 9.19 3.57 7.71
N LEU A 48 9.64 4.78 7.38
CA LEU A 48 9.30 5.47 6.14
C LEU A 48 9.71 4.64 4.91
N ALA A 49 10.95 4.13 4.89
CA ALA A 49 11.46 3.31 3.80
C ALA A 49 10.70 1.98 3.66
N LEU A 50 10.40 1.33 4.78
CA LEU A 50 9.64 0.08 4.82
C LEU A 50 8.21 0.27 4.31
N THR A 51 7.50 1.29 4.79
CA THR A 51 6.12 1.59 4.39
C THR A 51 6.04 1.94 2.91
N LYS A 52 6.97 2.77 2.40
CA LYS A 52 7.08 3.06 0.97
C LYS A 52 7.34 1.81 0.14
N SER A 53 8.19 0.90 0.62
CA SER A 53 8.48 -0.37 -0.07
C SER A 53 7.26 -1.28 -0.14
N LYS A 54 6.48 -1.41 0.95
CA LYS A 54 5.21 -2.14 0.99
C LYS A 54 4.20 -1.56 -0.01
N TYR A 55 4.05 -0.23 -0.03
CA TYR A 55 3.16 0.46 -0.96
C TYR A 55 3.52 0.17 -2.43
N LEU A 56 4.79 0.34 -2.79
CA LEU A 56 5.27 0.07 -4.15
C LEU A 56 5.11 -1.40 -4.56
N TYR A 57 5.31 -2.33 -3.62
CA TYR A 57 5.09 -3.75 -3.85
C TYR A 57 3.62 -4.03 -4.19
N LEU A 58 2.66 -3.52 -3.41
CA LEU A 58 1.24 -3.75 -3.70
C LEU A 58 0.77 -3.08 -5.01
N LEU A 59 1.36 -1.95 -5.40
CA LEU A 59 1.10 -1.37 -6.73
C LEU A 59 1.54 -2.30 -7.87
N ARG A 60 2.68 -2.99 -7.71
CA ARG A 60 3.14 -4.00 -8.67
C ARG A 60 2.18 -5.18 -8.72
N GLU A 61 1.70 -5.65 -7.58
CA GLU A 61 0.71 -6.73 -7.51
C GLU A 61 -0.62 -6.36 -8.17
N ALA A 62 -1.12 -5.14 -7.94
CA ALA A 62 -2.32 -4.64 -8.62
C ALA A 62 -2.15 -4.61 -10.14
N ARG A 63 -0.98 -4.16 -10.63
CA ARG A 63 -0.65 -4.19 -12.07
C ARG A 63 -0.63 -5.62 -12.61
N HIS A 64 -0.03 -6.56 -11.89
CA HIS A 64 0.00 -7.98 -12.30
C HIS A 64 -1.41 -8.58 -12.42
N ARG A 65 -2.35 -8.10 -11.60
CA ARG A 65 -3.76 -8.52 -11.63
C ARG A 65 -4.64 -7.72 -12.61
N GLY A 66 -4.09 -6.73 -13.31
CA GLY A 66 -4.86 -5.85 -14.20
C GLY A 66 -5.82 -4.90 -13.49
N LEU A 67 -5.58 -4.60 -12.21
CA LEU A 67 -6.39 -3.69 -11.41
C LEU A 67 -5.86 -2.26 -11.52
N ASN A 68 -6.75 -1.28 -11.64
CA ASN A 68 -6.37 0.13 -11.52
C ASN A 68 -6.37 0.54 -10.04
N ALA A 69 -5.17 0.67 -9.47
CA ALA A 69 -5.00 1.05 -8.07
C ALA A 69 -4.97 2.57 -7.84
N LEU A 70 -4.96 3.38 -8.90
CA LEU A 70 -4.85 4.85 -8.85
C LEU A 70 -6.14 5.57 -9.23
N SER A 71 -7.18 4.83 -9.64
CA SER A 71 -8.53 5.33 -9.89
C SER A 71 -9.33 5.59 -8.61
#